data_AF-A0A954U253-F1
#
_entry.id   AF-A0A954U253-F1
#
_cell.length_a   1.000
_cell.length_b   1.000
_cell.length_c   1.000
_cell.angle_alpha   90.00
_cell.angle_beta   90.00
_cell.angle_gamma   90.00
#
_symmetry.space_group_name_H-M   'P 1'
#
loop_
_entity.id
_entity.type
_entity.pdbx_description
1 polymer ?
#
loop_
_entity_poly.entity_id
_entity_poly.type
_entity_poly.pdbx_seq_one_letter_code
_entity_poly.pdbx_strand_id
1 'polypeptide(L)'
;GTAGGANTGRFRTRPEARTSNRWIDTGNIAGANTYELLGLEGVVNLGPLQWVGELQSTWLQRRGATRDELQFYGGYMYLSYFITGEHIPWERESGTIGRVKPFENFFLVDRCCGGSGWGMGAWQVAARYSYADFNEADIFGGVGSAMSVALNWHWTPYSRMQFNYMVGDIEDRGVALTNANYNILGARFMVDF
;
A
#
# COMPACT_ATOMS: atom_id res chain seq x y z
N GLY A 1 -5.44 21.40 -43.21
CA GLY A 1 -6.05 21.24 -41.89
C GLY A 1 -6.04 19.77 -41.55
N THR A 2 -5.25 19.37 -40.56
CA THR A 2 -5.19 18.00 -40.06
C THR A 2 -5.49 18.04 -38.58
N ALA A 3 -6.65 17.51 -38.21
CA ALA A 3 -7.00 17.24 -36.82
C ALA A 3 -6.04 16.16 -36.32
N GLY A 4 -4.92 16.56 -35.71
CA GLY A 4 -4.08 15.65 -34.94
C GLY A 4 -4.90 15.13 -33.78
N GLY A 5 -4.97 13.80 -33.62
CA GLY A 5 -5.71 13.18 -32.53
C GLY A 5 -5.37 13.85 -31.21
N ALA A 6 -6.39 14.29 -30.47
CA ALA A 6 -6.18 14.90 -29.17
C ALA A 6 -5.61 13.82 -28.23
N ASN A 7 -4.31 13.87 -27.96
CA ASN A 7 -3.69 13.01 -26.98
C ASN A 7 -4.25 13.34 -25.60
N THR A 8 -4.56 12.30 -24.82
CA THR A 8 -5.09 12.44 -23.47
C THR A 8 -4.27 11.63 -22.47
N GLY A 9 -4.07 12.18 -21.28
CA GLY A 9 -3.43 11.53 -20.14
C GLY A 9 -4.43 11.33 -19.00
N ARG A 10 -4.23 10.32 -18.16
CA ARG A 10 -5.09 10.09 -16.98
C ARG A 10 -4.34 9.33 -15.90
N PHE A 11 -4.34 9.87 -14.68
CA PHE A 11 -3.74 9.25 -13.50
C PHE A 11 -4.80 8.96 -12.46
N ARG A 12 -4.78 7.76 -11.90
CA ARG A 12 -5.81 7.29 -10.97
C ARG A 12 -5.33 6.16 -10.09
N THR A 13 -5.68 6.19 -8.82
CA THR A 13 -5.32 5.13 -7.87
C THR A 13 -6.54 4.47 -7.23
N ARG A 14 -6.36 3.21 -6.83
CA ARG A 14 -7.32 2.44 -6.05
C ARG A 14 -6.93 2.50 -4.58
N PRO A 15 -7.90 2.37 -3.68
CA PRO A 15 -7.64 2.13 -2.27
C PRO A 15 -6.88 0.83 -2.08
N GLU A 16 -6.06 0.80 -1.04
CA GLU A 16 -5.19 -0.32 -0.71
C GLU A 16 -5.98 -1.63 -0.45
N ALA A 17 -7.25 -1.51 -0.06
CA ALA A 17 -8.20 -2.62 0.06
C ALA A 17 -8.73 -3.17 -1.28
N ARG A 18 -8.23 -2.69 -2.42
CA ARG A 18 -8.54 -3.15 -3.79
C ARG A 18 -10.03 -3.10 -4.15
N THR A 19 -10.69 -1.98 -3.85
CA THR A 19 -12.09 -1.76 -4.22
C THR A 19 -12.26 -1.70 -5.74
N SER A 20 -13.48 -1.95 -6.23
CA SER A 20 -13.81 -1.86 -7.67
C SER A 20 -13.59 -0.45 -8.23
N ASN A 21 -13.91 0.56 -7.42
CA ASN A 21 -13.81 1.96 -7.79
C ASN A 21 -12.42 2.54 -7.51
N ARG A 22 -12.05 3.54 -8.33
CA ARG A 22 -10.84 4.37 -8.13
C ARG A 22 -11.25 5.66 -7.45
N TRP A 23 -10.59 5.93 -6.34
CA TRP A 23 -11.02 6.94 -5.38
C TRP A 23 -10.34 8.29 -5.57
N ILE A 24 -9.17 8.31 -6.22
CA ILE A 24 -8.51 9.51 -6.73
C ILE A 24 -8.30 9.31 -8.23
N ASP A 25 -8.70 10.28 -9.05
CA ASP A 25 -8.70 10.17 -10.51
C ASP A 25 -8.70 11.57 -11.14
N THR A 26 -7.65 11.91 -11.88
CA THR A 26 -7.52 13.21 -12.58
C THR A 26 -8.56 13.43 -13.67
N GLY A 27 -9.29 12.38 -14.08
CA GLY A 27 -10.05 12.39 -15.32
C GLY A 27 -9.11 12.44 -16.54
N ASN A 28 -9.69 12.66 -17.72
CA ASN A 28 -8.91 12.78 -18.95
C ASN A 28 -8.34 14.20 -19.05
N ILE A 29 -7.02 14.31 -19.07
CA ILE A 29 -6.28 15.56 -19.29
C ILE A 29 -6.02 15.68 -20.79
N ALA A 30 -6.60 16.69 -21.42
CA ALA A 30 -6.43 16.95 -22.86
C ALA A 30 -5.05 17.54 -23.18
N GLY A 31 -4.59 17.30 -24.41
CA GLY A 31 -3.33 17.86 -24.90
C GLY A 31 -2.08 17.22 -24.28
N ALA A 32 -2.22 16.07 -23.61
CA ALA A 32 -1.10 15.36 -23.00
C ALA A 32 -0.03 15.03 -24.06
N ASN A 33 1.23 15.31 -23.75
CA ASN A 33 2.34 15.14 -24.68
C ASN A 33 3.35 14.12 -24.15
N THR A 34 3.96 14.43 -23.00
CA THR A 34 5.00 13.60 -22.37
C THR A 34 4.74 13.54 -20.88
N TYR A 35 5.05 12.41 -20.24
CA TYR A 35 5.12 12.34 -18.79
C TYR A 35 6.44 11.73 -18.35
N GLU A 36 6.89 12.17 -17.17
CA GLU A 36 8.12 11.72 -16.53
C GLU A 36 7.77 11.26 -15.12
N LEU A 37 8.44 10.20 -14.64
CA LEU A 37 8.19 9.61 -13.33
C LEU A 37 9.50 9.42 -12.61
N LEU A 38 9.56 9.88 -11.36
CA LEU A 38 10.66 9.63 -10.45
C LEU A 38 10.13 8.93 -9.22
N GLY A 39 10.68 7.75 -8.92
CA GLY A 39 10.37 6.96 -7.74
C GLY A 39 11.60 6.75 -6.87
N LEU A 40 11.43 6.85 -5.55
CA LEU A 40 12.44 6.49 -4.55
C LEU A 40 11.85 5.44 -3.61
N GLU A 41 12.52 4.30 -3.49
CA GLU A 41 12.13 3.20 -2.61
C GLU A 41 13.27 2.88 -1.64
N GLY A 42 12.92 2.50 -0.41
CA GLY A 42 13.86 2.04 0.60
C GLY A 42 13.28 0.96 1.50
N VAL A 43 14.11 -0.03 1.85
CA VAL A 43 13.78 -1.12 2.78
C VAL A 43 14.90 -1.26 3.80
N VAL A 44 14.55 -1.31 5.09
CA VAL A 44 15.48 -1.55 6.20
C VAL A 44 14.90 -2.63 7.10
N ASN A 45 15.64 -3.72 7.29
CA ASN A 45 15.29 -4.79 8.22
C ASN A 45 16.34 -4.82 9.35
N LEU A 46 15.89 -4.66 10.59
CA LEU A 46 16.72 -4.70 11.80
C LEU A 46 16.09 -5.68 12.79
N GLY A 47 16.52 -6.94 12.72
CA GLY A 47 15.95 -8.03 13.51
C GLY A 47 14.42 -8.12 13.29
N PRO A 48 13.59 -7.97 14.33
CA PRO A 48 12.14 -8.04 14.21
C PRO A 48 11.48 -6.82 13.57
N LEU A 49 12.20 -5.70 13.44
CA LEU A 49 11.69 -4.47 12.86
C LEU A 49 11.96 -4.44 11.34
N GLN A 50 10.93 -4.10 10.57
CA GLN A 50 11.06 -3.71 9.17
C GLN A 50 10.45 -2.34 8.94
N TRP A 51 11.17 -1.52 8.19
CA TRP A 51 10.72 -0.26 7.65
C TRP A 51 10.82 -0.29 6.12
N VAL A 52 9.77 0.17 5.45
CA VAL A 52 9.70 0.29 3.99
C VAL A 52 9.08 1.65 3.66
N GLY A 53 9.62 2.33 2.66
CA GLY A 53 9.06 3.58 2.18
C GLY A 53 9.18 3.70 0.67
N GLU A 54 8.18 4.33 0.06
CA GLU A 54 8.17 4.64 -1.36
C GLU A 54 7.61 6.05 -1.56
N LEU A 55 8.28 6.84 -2.38
CA LEU A 55 7.84 8.16 -2.81
C LEU A 55 7.87 8.21 -4.33
N GLN A 56 6.86 8.80 -4.94
CA GLN A 56 6.75 8.96 -6.38
C GLN A 56 6.27 10.36 -6.74
N SER A 57 6.90 10.94 -7.76
CA SER A 57 6.46 12.18 -8.41
C SER A 57 6.29 11.91 -9.90
N THR A 58 5.28 12.53 -10.49
CA THR A 58 4.95 12.41 -11.91
C THR A 58 4.71 13.79 -12.49
N TRP A 59 5.50 14.16 -13.51
CA TRP A 59 5.33 15.41 -14.24
C TRP A 59 4.68 15.11 -15.58
N LEU A 60 3.60 15.80 -15.91
CA LEU A 60 2.90 15.70 -17.18
C LEU A 60 3.02 17.02 -17.93
N GLN A 61 3.62 16.96 -19.11
CA GLN A 61 3.62 18.04 -20.10
C GLN A 61 2.36 17.93 -20.96
N ARG A 62 1.61 19.01 -21.09
CA ARG A 62 0.43 19.16 -21.95
C ARG A 62 0.54 20.40 -22.83
N ARG A 63 -0.23 20.43 -23.92
CA ARG A 63 -0.25 21.52 -24.90
C ARG A 63 -1.60 22.22 -24.91
N GLY A 64 -1.58 23.54 -25.04
CA GLY A 64 -2.79 24.34 -25.24
C GLY A 64 -3.59 24.55 -23.96
N ALA A 65 -2.95 24.43 -22.79
CA ALA A 65 -3.53 24.77 -21.50
C ALA A 65 -2.91 26.07 -20.97
N THR A 66 -3.55 26.69 -19.98
CA THR A 66 -2.98 27.89 -19.31
C THR A 66 -1.70 27.55 -18.53
N ARG A 67 -1.59 26.31 -18.07
CA ARG A 67 -0.39 25.77 -17.42
C ARG A 67 0.01 24.47 -18.12
N ASP A 68 1.17 24.46 -18.76
CA ASP A 68 1.59 23.34 -19.61
C ASP A 68 2.24 22.18 -18.85
N GLU A 69 2.71 22.40 -17.63
CA GLU A 69 3.26 21.36 -16.76
C GLU A 69 2.38 21.13 -15.53
N LEU A 70 2.03 19.87 -15.29
CA LEU A 70 1.33 19.41 -14.09
C LEU A 70 2.23 18.46 -13.32
N GLN A 71 2.19 18.53 -11.99
CA GLN A 71 2.89 17.61 -11.10
C GLN A 71 1.90 16.91 -10.18
N PHE A 72 2.02 15.59 -10.10
CA PHE A 72 1.29 14.77 -9.14
C PHE A 72 2.28 13.98 -8.30
N TYR A 73 1.98 13.78 -7.02
CA TYR A 73 2.90 13.08 -6.13
C TYR A 73 2.15 12.23 -5.12
N GLY A 74 2.86 11.25 -4.58
CA GLY A 74 2.33 10.38 -3.55
C GLY A 74 3.38 9.43 -3.03
N GLY A 75 3.04 8.72 -1.98
CA GLY A 75 3.94 7.76 -1.37
C GLY A 75 3.32 7.07 -0.18
N TYR A 76 4.09 6.16 0.40
CA TYR A 76 3.72 5.50 1.62
C TYR A 76 4.94 5.19 2.48
N MET A 77 4.66 5.01 3.77
CA MET A 77 5.57 4.41 4.72
C MET A 77 4.89 3.20 5.36
N TYR A 78 5.62 2.11 5.49
CA TYR A 78 5.20 0.87 6.11
C TYR A 78 6.19 0.48 7.21
N LEU A 79 5.67 0.18 8.38
CA LEU A 79 6.41 -0.31 9.53
C LEU A 79 5.82 -1.64 9.97
N SER A 80 6.67 -2.62 10.26
CA SER A 80 6.22 -3.85 10.87
C SER A 80 7.19 -4.37 11.91
N TYR A 81 6.66 -5.07 12.90
CA TYR A 81 7.42 -5.59 14.02
C TYR A 81 6.91 -6.96 14.45
N PHE A 82 7.80 -7.94 14.56
CA PHE A 82 7.49 -9.23 15.17
C PHE A 82 7.57 -9.14 16.69
N ILE A 83 6.40 -9.23 17.33
CA ILE A 83 6.26 -9.22 18.80
C ILE A 83 6.99 -10.43 19.41
N THR A 84 6.96 -11.56 18.72
CA THR A 84 7.60 -12.83 19.10
C THR A 84 9.10 -12.89 18.77
N GLY A 85 9.65 -11.85 18.13
CA GLY A 85 11.09 -11.68 17.91
C GLY A 85 11.64 -12.28 16.61
N GLU A 86 10.82 -12.92 15.78
CA GLU A 86 11.23 -13.38 14.45
C GLU A 86 11.69 -12.22 13.58
N HIS A 87 12.38 -12.51 12.49
CA HIS A 87 12.83 -11.52 11.54
C HIS A 87 12.32 -11.83 10.15
N ILE A 88 12.28 -10.79 9.30
CA ILE A 88 12.00 -10.96 7.88
C ILE A 88 13.28 -11.45 7.21
N PRO A 89 13.29 -12.69 6.66
CA PRO A 89 14.49 -13.21 6.03
C PRO A 89 14.77 -12.46 4.73
N TRP A 90 16.05 -12.24 4.48
CA TRP A 90 16.54 -11.64 3.24
C TRP A 90 17.33 -12.68 2.46
N GLU A 91 16.84 -13.06 1.29
CA GLU A 91 17.53 -13.96 0.39
C GLU A 91 18.58 -13.17 -0.40
N ARG A 92 19.84 -13.22 0.06
CA ARG A 92 20.94 -12.44 -0.51
C ARG A 92 21.25 -12.78 -1.96
N GLU A 93 21.03 -14.03 -2.37
CA GLU A 93 21.31 -14.50 -3.72
C GLU A 93 20.29 -13.99 -4.74
N SER A 94 19.02 -13.87 -4.34
CA SER A 94 17.93 -13.40 -5.20
C SER A 94 17.61 -11.90 -5.01
N GLY A 95 18.09 -11.29 -3.93
CA GLY A 95 17.76 -9.91 -3.57
C GLY A 95 16.30 -9.74 -3.16
N THR A 96 15.66 -10.80 -2.67
CA THR A 96 14.22 -10.80 -2.35
C THR A 96 13.94 -11.08 -0.87
N ILE A 97 12.74 -10.70 -0.45
CA ILE A 97 12.22 -11.05 0.88
C ILE A 97 11.83 -12.54 0.88
N GLY A 98 12.45 -13.29 1.78
CA GLY A 98 12.20 -14.71 1.95
C GLY A 98 10.96 -15.01 2.80
N ARG A 99 10.70 -16.32 2.97
CA ARG A 99 9.59 -16.83 3.78
C ARG A 99 9.86 -16.69 5.28
N VAL A 100 8.95 -16.02 5.99
CA VAL A 100 8.95 -15.95 7.46
C VAL A 100 8.80 -17.36 8.06
N LYS A 101 9.64 -17.70 9.03
CA LYS A 101 9.57 -18.96 9.77
C LYS A 101 9.38 -18.65 11.26
N PRO A 102 8.25 -19.02 11.88
CA PRO A 102 8.08 -18.91 13.31
C PRO A 102 9.20 -19.62 14.06
N PHE A 103 9.65 -19.08 15.19
CA PHE A 103 10.61 -19.79 16.05
C PHE A 103 10.01 -21.09 16.60
N GLU A 104 8.71 -21.05 16.90
CA GLU A 104 7.89 -22.21 17.23
C GLU A 104 6.57 -22.10 16.47
N ASN A 105 6.15 -23.17 15.80
CA ASN A 105 4.87 -23.19 15.10
C ASN A 105 3.71 -23.12 16.08
N PHE A 106 2.56 -22.66 15.60
CA PHE A 106 1.32 -22.74 16.33
C PHE A 106 0.85 -24.19 16.45
N PHE A 107 0.61 -24.63 17.68
CA PHE A 107 -0.12 -25.85 18.00
C PHE A 107 -0.77 -25.71 19.37
N LEU A 108 -1.83 -26.48 19.61
CA LEU A 108 -2.47 -26.63 20.91
C LEU A 108 -2.96 -28.07 21.01
N VAL A 109 -2.32 -28.87 21.86
CA VAL A 109 -2.59 -30.32 21.98
C VAL A 109 -2.55 -30.74 23.44
N ASP A 110 -3.33 -31.75 23.80
CA ASP A 110 -3.21 -32.38 25.12
C ASP A 110 -1.97 -33.28 25.17
N ARG A 111 -1.26 -33.25 26.30
CA ARG A 111 -0.06 -34.07 26.51
C ARG A 111 -0.46 -35.43 27.05
N CYS A 112 0.26 -36.46 26.64
CA CYS A 112 0.04 -37.84 27.09
C CYS A 112 0.13 -38.02 28.61
N CYS A 113 0.88 -37.15 29.30
CA CYS A 113 1.12 -37.20 30.75
C CYS A 113 0.16 -36.30 31.56
N GLY A 114 -0.85 -35.70 30.93
CA GLY A 114 -1.70 -34.66 31.52
C GLY A 114 -1.18 -33.24 31.26
N GLY A 115 -2.13 -32.29 31.20
CA GLY A 115 -1.89 -30.89 30.80
C GLY A 115 -1.87 -30.66 29.28
N SER A 116 -1.81 -29.41 28.85
CA SER A 116 -1.80 -29.04 27.42
C SER A 116 -0.44 -28.47 27.00
N GLY A 117 0.04 -28.86 25.82
CA GLY A 117 1.18 -28.27 25.13
C GLY A 117 0.70 -27.25 24.10
N TRP A 118 1.43 -26.15 23.97
CA TRP A 118 1.10 -25.11 23.01
C TRP A 118 2.35 -24.43 22.49
N GLY A 119 2.24 -23.91 21.26
CA GLY A 119 3.16 -22.97 20.64
C GLY A 119 2.36 -21.81 20.07
N MET A 120 2.87 -20.58 20.13
CA MET A 120 2.09 -19.39 19.75
C MET A 120 2.13 -19.08 18.25
N GLY A 121 3.04 -19.68 17.49
CA GLY A 121 3.40 -19.14 16.18
C GLY A 121 4.11 -17.79 16.29
N ALA A 122 4.26 -17.09 15.17
CA ALA A 122 4.83 -15.75 15.14
C ALA A 122 3.72 -14.69 15.04
N TRP A 123 3.81 -13.66 15.87
CA TRP A 123 2.91 -12.52 15.86
C TRP A 123 3.62 -11.29 15.35
N GLN A 124 3.07 -10.69 14.30
CA GLN A 124 3.59 -9.49 13.68
C GLN A 124 2.51 -8.42 13.65
N VAL A 125 2.85 -7.22 14.10
CA VAL A 125 2.04 -6.03 13.88
C VAL A 125 2.63 -5.20 12.75
N ALA A 126 1.77 -4.53 12.00
CA ALA A 126 2.19 -3.59 11.00
C ALA A 126 1.30 -2.35 10.96
N ALA A 127 1.88 -1.23 10.56
CA ALA A 127 1.19 0.00 10.28
C ALA A 127 1.67 0.55 8.94
N ARG A 128 0.76 1.15 8.19
CA ARG A 128 1.05 1.80 6.92
C ARG A 128 0.32 3.12 6.84
N TYR A 129 1.03 4.16 6.46
CA TYR A 129 0.44 5.43 6.09
C TYR A 129 0.72 5.70 4.61
N SER A 130 -0.32 6.07 3.87
CA SER A 130 -0.17 6.50 2.47
C SER A 130 -0.85 7.84 2.24
N TYR A 131 -0.30 8.58 1.27
CA TYR A 131 -0.77 9.90 0.86
C TYR A 131 -0.57 10.04 -0.64
N ALA A 132 -1.52 10.66 -1.33
CA ALA A 132 -1.39 11.06 -2.71
C ALA A 132 -2.18 12.34 -2.99
N ASP A 133 -1.60 13.21 -3.81
CA ASP A 133 -2.19 14.48 -4.21
C ASP A 133 -2.19 14.59 -5.73
N PHE A 134 -3.39 14.53 -6.30
CA PHE A 134 -3.61 14.58 -7.74
C PHE A 134 -4.28 15.92 -8.15
N ASN A 135 -4.22 16.93 -7.28
CA ASN A 135 -4.71 18.27 -7.56
C ASN A 135 -3.58 19.16 -8.04
N GLU A 136 -3.72 19.72 -9.25
CA GLU A 136 -2.76 20.68 -9.78
C GLU A 136 -3.42 21.59 -10.81
N ALA A 137 -3.32 22.90 -10.60
CA ALA A 137 -3.95 23.93 -11.43
C ALA A 137 -5.45 23.70 -11.67
N ASP A 138 -5.85 23.42 -12.91
CA ASP A 138 -7.24 23.15 -13.33
C ASP A 138 -7.62 21.66 -13.23
N ILE A 139 -6.72 20.80 -12.74
CA ILE A 139 -6.99 19.38 -12.51
C ILE A 139 -7.35 19.15 -11.04
N PHE A 140 -8.57 18.63 -10.83
CA PHE A 140 -9.12 18.31 -9.50
C PHE A 140 -9.25 16.78 -9.33
N GLY A 141 -8.11 16.09 -9.31
CA GLY A 141 -8.05 14.63 -9.21
C GLY A 141 -8.39 14.06 -7.83
N GLY A 142 -8.29 14.89 -6.79
CA GLY A 142 -8.47 14.57 -5.39
C GLY A 142 -7.15 14.44 -4.63
N VAL A 143 -7.21 14.72 -3.33
CA VAL A 143 -6.18 14.37 -2.34
C VAL A 143 -6.71 13.20 -1.53
N GLY A 144 -5.87 12.23 -1.21
CA GLY A 144 -6.29 11.18 -0.30
C GLY A 144 -5.17 10.66 0.57
N SER A 145 -5.55 10.30 1.79
CA SER A 145 -4.68 9.70 2.78
C SER A 145 -5.33 8.45 3.36
N ALA A 146 -4.50 7.51 3.82
CA ALA A 146 -4.98 6.31 4.48
C ALA A 146 -4.00 5.86 5.56
N MET A 147 -4.56 5.41 6.68
CA MET A 147 -3.84 4.72 7.74
C MET A 147 -4.38 3.29 7.84
N SER A 148 -3.47 2.32 7.72
CA SER A 148 -3.76 0.90 7.82
C SER A 148 -3.00 0.30 8.98
N VAL A 149 -3.67 -0.50 9.80
CA VAL A 149 -3.05 -1.33 10.83
C VAL A 149 -3.36 -2.79 10.56
N ALA A 150 -2.37 -3.65 10.77
CA ALA A 150 -2.49 -5.07 10.52
C ALA A 150 -1.92 -5.90 11.68
N LEU A 151 -2.57 -7.02 11.95
CA LEU A 151 -2.09 -8.10 12.81
C LEU A 151 -1.95 -9.35 11.96
N ASN A 152 -0.72 -9.84 11.82
CA ASN A 152 -0.42 -11.07 11.11
C ASN A 152 0.00 -12.14 12.11
N TRP A 153 -0.69 -13.27 12.06
CA TRP A 153 -0.41 -14.43 12.89
C TRP A 153 0.07 -15.57 11.99
N HIS A 154 1.36 -15.84 12.04
CA HIS A 154 2.00 -16.91 11.26
C HIS A 154 1.98 -18.19 12.09
N TRP A 155 1.16 -19.14 11.66
CA TRP A 155 1.02 -20.42 12.36
C TRP A 155 2.18 -21.35 12.02
N THR A 156 2.56 -21.38 10.75
CA THR A 156 3.68 -22.17 10.24
C THR A 156 4.36 -21.36 9.13
N PRO A 157 5.49 -21.83 8.56
CA PRO A 157 6.03 -21.24 7.34
C PRO A 157 5.06 -21.25 6.15
N TYR A 158 3.98 -22.05 6.22
CA TYR A 158 3.05 -22.31 5.12
C TYR A 158 1.65 -21.75 5.36
N SER A 159 1.33 -21.33 6.58
CA SER A 159 -0.01 -20.89 6.94
C SER A 159 0.00 -19.66 7.84
N ARG A 160 -0.86 -18.70 7.52
CA ARG A 160 -1.03 -17.47 8.32
C ARG A 160 -2.44 -16.91 8.26
N MET A 161 -2.84 -16.24 9.32
CA MET A 161 -4.00 -15.36 9.37
C MET A 161 -3.55 -13.90 9.37
N GLN A 162 -4.29 -13.05 8.68
CA GLN A 162 -4.07 -11.61 8.68
C GLN A 162 -5.37 -10.88 8.97
N PHE A 163 -5.30 -9.89 9.85
CA PHE A 163 -6.39 -9.01 10.19
C PHE A 163 -5.94 -7.58 9.89
N ASN A 164 -6.74 -6.83 9.13
CA ASN A 164 -6.41 -5.49 8.68
C ASN A 164 -7.57 -4.57 9.01
N TYR A 165 -7.24 -3.39 9.51
CA TYR A 165 -8.15 -2.27 9.66
C TYR A 165 -7.55 -1.06 8.96
N MET A 166 -8.36 -0.36 8.18
CA MET A 166 -7.93 0.79 7.39
C MET A 166 -8.95 1.89 7.52
N VAL A 167 -8.47 3.10 7.76
CA VAL A 167 -9.24 4.33 7.75
C VAL A 167 -8.58 5.28 6.76
N GLY A 168 -9.37 6.07 6.06
CA GLY A 168 -8.82 7.11 5.21
C GLY A 168 -9.85 8.12 4.78
N ASP A 169 -9.32 9.17 4.18
CA ASP A 169 -10.05 10.37 3.81
C ASP A 169 -9.70 10.72 2.36
N ILE A 170 -10.67 11.28 1.66
CA ILE A 170 -10.55 11.75 0.29
C ILE A 170 -11.15 13.15 0.24
N GLU A 171 -10.37 14.11 -0.20
CA GLU A 171 -10.72 15.52 -0.24
C GLU A 171 -10.56 16.05 -1.66
N ASP A 172 -11.26 17.16 -1.94
CA ASP A 172 -11.08 17.97 -3.15
C ASP A 172 -11.12 17.21 -4.49
N ARG A 173 -12.00 16.20 -4.59
CA ARG A 173 -12.20 15.44 -5.82
C ARG A 173 -13.30 16.04 -6.68
N GLY A 174 -12.92 16.89 -7.63
CA GLY A 174 -13.85 17.63 -8.48
C GLY A 174 -14.50 18.81 -7.75
N VAL A 175 -15.36 19.56 -8.45
CA VAL A 175 -15.87 20.87 -7.97
C VAL A 175 -16.94 20.75 -6.86
N ALA A 176 -17.42 19.53 -6.55
CA ALA A 176 -18.57 19.32 -5.67
C ALA A 176 -18.34 18.36 -4.49
N LEU A 177 -17.26 17.57 -4.46
CA LEU A 177 -16.94 16.71 -3.33
C LEU A 177 -15.88 17.39 -2.46
N THR A 178 -16.32 17.87 -1.29
CA THR A 178 -15.46 18.57 -0.33
C THR A 178 -14.71 17.59 0.57
N ASN A 179 -15.35 16.52 1.05
CA ASN A 179 -14.70 15.51 1.90
C ASN A 179 -15.49 14.19 1.89
N ALA A 180 -14.80 13.04 1.93
CA ALA A 180 -15.37 11.71 2.15
C ALA A 180 -14.42 10.85 2.98
N ASN A 181 -14.95 10.18 4.01
CA ASN A 181 -14.21 9.24 4.86
C ASN A 181 -14.63 7.80 4.62
N TYR A 182 -13.75 6.85 4.95
CA TYR A 182 -14.06 5.42 4.85
C TYR A 182 -13.34 4.61 5.92
N ASN A 183 -13.94 3.47 6.28
CA ASN A 183 -13.35 2.47 7.16
C ASN A 183 -13.50 1.09 6.51
N ILE A 184 -12.45 0.27 6.59
CA ILE A 184 -12.41 -1.06 5.99
C ILE A 184 -11.83 -2.04 6.99
N LEU A 185 -12.51 -3.17 7.15
CA LEU A 185 -12.06 -4.33 7.92
C LEU A 185 -11.84 -5.50 6.97
N GLY A 186 -10.74 -6.23 7.16
CA GLY A 186 -10.41 -7.38 6.34
C GLY A 186 -9.74 -8.48 7.14
N ALA A 187 -10.20 -9.72 6.95
CA ALA A 187 -9.52 -10.91 7.41
C ALA A 187 -9.09 -11.76 6.21
N ARG A 188 -7.92 -12.38 6.29
CA ARG A 188 -7.43 -13.30 5.26
C ARG A 188 -6.74 -14.49 5.91
N PHE A 189 -7.15 -15.68 5.52
CA PHE A 189 -6.41 -16.91 5.76
C PHE A 189 -5.62 -17.26 4.50
N MET A 190 -4.34 -17.61 4.67
CA MET A 190 -3.47 -18.06 3.59
C MET A 190 -2.83 -19.39 3.95
N VAL A 191 -2.80 -20.27 2.95
CA VAL A 191 -2.10 -21.56 2.97
C VAL A 191 -1.35 -21.67 1.65
N ASP A 192 -0.11 -22.15 1.72
CA ASP A 192 0.79 -22.38 0.60
C ASP A 192 1.41 -23.78 0.72
N PHE A 193 1.75 -24.44 -0.40
CA PHE A 193 2.17 -25.85 -0.44
C PHE A 193 3.36 -26.11 -1.35
#